data_AF-A0A7K5HX34-F1
#
_entry.id   AF-A0A7K5HX34-F1
#
_cell.length_a   1.000
_cell.length_b   1.000
_cell.length_c   1.000
_cell.angle_alpha   90.00
_cell.angle_beta   90.00
_cell.angle_gamma   90.00
#
_symmetry.space_group_name_H-M   'P 1'
#
loop_
_entity.id
_entity.type
_entity.pdbx_description
1 polymer ?
#
loop_
_entity_poly.entity_id
_entity_poly.type
_entity_poly.pdbx_seq_one_letter_code
_entity_poly.pdbx_strand_id
1 'polypeptide(L)'
;GEAETPVDMETISLDPEAEDVDLNHFRIGKIEGFEVLKKVKTLCLRQNLIKCIENLEQLQTLRELDLYDNQIRKIENLESLVELEILDISFNVLRHIEGLDRLTQLKKLFLVNNKISKIENLSSLQMLQMLELGSNRIRAIENIDALANLDSLFLGKNKITKLQNLDALTNLAVLSIQNNRLTKIEGLQSLVNLRELYLSHNGIEVIEGLENNNKLTMLDIASNRIKKIENISHLTELQEFWVSAGLSSSLR
;
A
#
# COMPACT_ATOMS: atom_id res chain seq x y z
N GLY A 1 -31.80 4.99 5.18
CA GLY A 1 -31.18 4.48 6.41
C GLY A 1 -30.82 5.67 7.24
N GLU A 2 -31.21 5.70 8.49
CA GLU A 2 -30.90 6.80 9.41
C GLU A 2 -29.38 7.03 9.42
N ALA A 3 -28.96 8.29 9.30
CA ALA A 3 -27.55 8.62 9.45
C ALA A 3 -27.17 8.29 10.90
N GLU A 4 -26.31 7.29 11.09
CA GLU A 4 -25.83 6.92 12.42
C GLU A 4 -25.14 8.14 13.06
N THR A 5 -25.68 8.59 14.19
CA THR A 5 -25.13 9.71 14.95
C THR A 5 -23.81 9.29 15.59
N PRO A 6 -22.79 10.18 15.62
CA PRO A 6 -21.55 9.89 16.31
C PRO A 6 -21.78 9.55 17.80
N VAL A 7 -20.91 8.70 18.34
CA VAL A 7 -20.87 8.43 19.78
C VAL A 7 -20.43 9.67 20.55
N ASP A 8 -20.95 9.83 21.76
CA ASP A 8 -20.46 10.80 22.72
C ASP A 8 -19.16 10.29 23.34
N MET A 9 -18.06 11.01 23.15
CA MET A 9 -16.73 10.60 23.60
C MET A 9 -16.61 10.51 25.12
N GLU A 10 -17.45 11.22 25.88
CA GLU A 10 -17.49 11.09 27.35
C GLU A 10 -17.93 9.69 27.81
N THR A 11 -18.56 8.91 26.93
CA THR A 11 -19.00 7.54 27.22
C THR A 11 -17.91 6.49 27.01
N ILE A 12 -16.78 6.87 26.42
CA ILE A 12 -15.64 5.98 26.16
C ILE A 12 -14.63 6.14 27.30
N SER A 13 -14.46 5.08 28.10
CA SER A 13 -13.43 5.05 29.13
C SER A 13 -12.07 4.70 28.51
N LEU A 14 -11.09 5.59 28.68
CA LEU A 14 -9.71 5.39 28.22
C LEU A 14 -8.79 5.21 29.43
N ASP A 15 -8.04 4.11 29.45
CA ASP A 15 -7.02 3.85 30.47
C ASP A 15 -5.73 4.62 30.13
N PRO A 16 -5.28 5.57 30.97
CA PRO A 16 -4.04 6.33 30.73
C PRO A 16 -2.78 5.46 30.62
N GLU A 17 -2.82 4.25 31.19
CA GLU A 17 -1.70 3.31 31.22
C GLU A 17 -1.74 2.32 30.05
N ALA A 18 -2.78 2.36 29.20
CA ALA A 18 -2.90 1.46 28.06
C ALA A 18 -1.79 1.68 27.02
N GLU A 19 -1.15 0.60 26.61
CA GLU A 19 -0.23 0.59 25.46
C GLU A 19 -0.97 0.25 24.15
N ASP A 20 -2.10 -0.45 24.22
CA ASP A 20 -2.91 -0.85 23.08
C ASP A 20 -4.36 -0.42 23.31
N VAL A 21 -4.90 0.36 22.38
CA VAL A 21 -6.26 0.89 22.44
C VAL A 21 -7.00 0.51 21.16
N ASP A 22 -8.03 -0.30 21.31
CA ASP A 22 -8.93 -0.72 20.23
C ASP A 22 -10.31 -0.06 20.41
N LEU A 23 -10.63 0.82 19.47
CA LEU A 23 -11.89 1.56 19.38
C LEU A 23 -12.58 1.30 18.03
N ASN A 24 -12.57 0.05 17.58
CA ASN A 24 -13.19 -0.37 16.34
C ASN A 24 -14.72 -0.30 16.39
N HIS A 25 -15.32 0.33 15.38
CA HIS A 25 -16.77 0.41 15.21
C HIS A 25 -17.53 1.13 16.35
N PHE A 26 -16.91 2.15 16.94
CA PHE A 26 -17.53 2.95 18.01
C PHE A 26 -18.41 4.09 17.50
N ARG A 27 -18.44 4.37 16.19
CA ARG A 27 -19.06 5.56 15.58
C ARG A 27 -18.40 6.87 16.03
N ILE A 28 -17.11 6.85 16.30
CA ILE A 28 -16.32 8.04 16.66
C ILE A 28 -16.34 9.03 15.48
N GLY A 29 -16.87 10.22 15.71
CA GLY A 29 -16.92 11.28 14.68
C GLY A 29 -15.72 12.23 14.70
N LYS A 30 -15.08 12.35 15.86
CA LYS A 30 -13.94 13.23 16.12
C LYS A 30 -12.97 12.53 17.08
N ILE A 31 -11.68 12.76 16.86
CA ILE A 31 -10.64 12.30 17.77
C ILE A 31 -10.52 13.36 18.87
N GLU A 32 -10.99 13.06 20.08
CA GLU A 32 -10.93 13.95 21.24
C GLU A 32 -10.86 13.12 22.54
N GLY A 33 -10.29 13.68 23.61
CA GLY A 33 -10.10 12.98 24.88
C GLY A 33 -8.92 12.00 24.90
N PHE A 34 -8.18 11.85 23.80
CA PHE A 34 -7.07 10.90 23.69
C PHE A 34 -5.80 11.39 24.38
N GLU A 35 -5.73 12.65 24.81
CA GLU A 35 -4.59 13.21 25.52
C GLU A 35 -4.23 12.47 26.82
N VAL A 36 -5.13 11.64 27.36
CA VAL A 36 -4.89 10.79 28.52
C VAL A 36 -4.00 9.58 28.21
N LEU A 37 -3.94 9.14 26.94
CA LEU A 37 -3.25 7.92 26.50
C LEU A 37 -1.73 8.12 26.40
N LYS A 38 -1.06 8.37 27.53
CA LYS A 38 0.37 8.76 27.56
C LYS A 38 1.33 7.64 27.20
N LYS A 39 0.89 6.37 27.21
CA LYS A 39 1.72 5.19 26.95
C LYS A 39 1.33 4.43 25.69
N VAL A 40 0.34 4.93 24.93
CA VAL A 40 -0.20 4.21 23.79
C VAL A 40 0.85 4.03 22.71
N LYS A 41 0.98 2.80 22.24
CA LYS A 41 1.83 2.35 21.13
C LYS A 41 0.97 1.95 19.93
N THR A 42 -0.21 1.40 20.18
CA THR A 42 -1.15 0.98 19.14
C THR A 42 -2.49 1.66 19.36
N LEU A 43 -2.97 2.40 18.35
CA LEU A 43 -4.29 3.03 18.37
C LEU A 43 -5.09 2.59 17.14
N CYS A 44 -6.15 1.84 17.39
CA CYS A 44 -7.00 1.25 16.37
C CYS A 44 -8.38 1.93 16.39
N LEU A 45 -8.73 2.58 15.28
CA LEU A 45 -9.92 3.40 15.10
C LEU A 45 -10.70 2.97 13.85
N ARG A 46 -10.69 1.67 13.53
CA ARG A 46 -11.30 1.18 12.29
C ARG A 46 -12.81 1.34 12.31
N GLN A 47 -13.40 1.53 11.13
CA GLN A 47 -14.86 1.52 10.94
C GLN A 47 -15.60 2.57 11.78
N ASN A 48 -15.03 3.78 11.87
CA ASN A 48 -15.62 4.91 12.58
C ASN A 48 -16.13 5.97 11.58
N LEU A 49 -16.49 7.15 12.08
CA LEU A 49 -17.05 8.26 11.30
C LEU A 49 -16.07 9.45 11.19
N ILE A 50 -14.77 9.21 11.41
CA ILE A 50 -13.72 10.23 11.52
C ILE A 50 -13.51 10.90 10.16
N LYS A 51 -13.53 12.24 10.13
CA LYS A 51 -13.33 13.03 8.90
C LYS A 51 -12.00 13.76 8.86
N CYS A 52 -11.44 14.07 10.02
CA CYS A 52 -10.21 14.81 10.20
C CYS A 52 -9.32 14.05 11.18
N ILE A 53 -8.03 13.99 10.88
CA ILE A 53 -7.02 13.56 11.84
C ILE A 53 -6.69 14.80 12.67
N GLU A 54 -6.94 14.75 13.98
CA GLU A 54 -6.78 15.88 14.89
C GLU A 54 -6.49 15.36 16.30
N ASN A 55 -5.90 16.20 17.16
CA ASN A 55 -5.69 15.92 18.59
C ASN A 55 -4.84 14.67 18.89
N LEU A 56 -3.92 14.31 17.98
CA LEU A 56 -2.97 13.22 18.17
C LEU A 56 -1.59 13.71 18.63
N GLU A 57 -1.40 15.03 18.80
CA GLU A 57 -0.06 15.63 18.94
C GLU A 57 0.67 15.17 20.22
N GLN A 58 -0.10 14.69 21.21
CA GLN A 58 0.38 14.21 22.49
C GLN A 58 0.76 12.71 22.49
N LEU A 59 0.38 11.95 21.47
CA LEU A 59 0.59 10.50 21.40
C LEU A 59 1.97 10.15 20.81
N GLN A 60 3.03 10.76 21.34
CA GLN A 60 4.38 10.67 20.75
C GLN A 60 5.02 9.28 20.85
N THR A 61 4.47 8.41 21.70
CA THR A 61 4.87 6.99 21.84
C THR A 61 4.22 6.07 20.81
N LEU A 62 3.31 6.60 19.97
CA LEU A 62 2.53 5.81 19.04
C LEU A 62 3.41 5.23 17.92
N ARG A 63 3.29 3.92 17.71
CA ARG A 63 4.01 3.14 16.71
C ARG A 63 3.11 2.61 15.62
N GLU A 64 1.85 2.37 15.95
CA GLU A 64 0.84 1.88 15.01
C GLU A 64 -0.44 2.71 15.13
N LEU A 65 -0.87 3.27 14.00
CA LEU A 65 -2.11 4.02 13.88
C LEU A 65 -2.94 3.41 12.76
N ASP A 66 -4.12 2.90 13.12
CA ASP A 66 -5.06 2.29 12.19
C ASP A 66 -6.35 3.12 12.12
N LEU A 67 -6.55 3.76 10.98
CA LEU A 67 -7.68 4.62 10.63
C LEU A 67 -8.51 4.03 9.48
N TYR A 68 -8.42 2.72 9.25
CA TYR A 68 -9.12 2.03 8.18
C TYR A 68 -10.64 2.27 8.22
N ASP A 69 -11.27 2.45 7.06
CA ASP A 69 -12.73 2.58 6.91
C ASP A 69 -13.29 3.73 7.76
N ASN A 70 -12.89 4.94 7.36
CA ASN A 70 -13.35 6.20 7.92
C ASN A 70 -13.73 7.16 6.78
N GLN A 71 -13.86 8.46 7.06
CA GLN A 71 -14.24 9.50 6.09
C GLN A 71 -13.15 10.56 5.93
N ILE A 72 -11.88 10.20 6.18
CA ILE A 72 -10.73 11.09 6.20
C ILE A 72 -10.43 11.59 4.79
N ARG A 73 -10.28 12.91 4.67
CA ARG A 73 -10.06 13.60 3.38
C ARG A 73 -8.61 14.02 3.15
N LYS A 74 -7.86 14.17 4.24
CA LYS A 74 -6.51 14.70 4.25
C LYS A 74 -5.69 14.02 5.34
N ILE A 75 -4.42 13.78 5.04
CA ILE A 75 -3.43 13.34 6.01
C ILE A 75 -2.83 14.60 6.62
N GLU A 76 -3.07 14.83 7.91
CA GLU A 76 -2.63 16.04 8.62
C GLU A 76 -2.48 15.75 10.12
N ASN A 77 -1.78 16.63 10.84
CA ASN A 77 -1.59 16.55 12.29
C ASN A 77 -0.92 15.23 12.75
N LEU A 78 0.00 14.71 11.93
CA LEU A 78 0.81 13.53 12.24
C LEU A 78 2.27 13.88 12.51
N GLU A 79 2.69 15.14 12.32
CA GLU A 79 4.10 15.56 12.34
C GLU A 79 4.84 15.29 13.66
N SER A 80 4.12 15.14 14.77
CA SER A 80 4.68 14.81 16.08
C SER A 80 4.83 13.31 16.33
N LEU A 81 4.22 12.44 15.52
CA LEU A 81 4.22 10.99 15.68
C LEU A 81 5.49 10.37 15.08
N VAL A 82 6.65 10.88 15.48
CA VAL A 82 7.94 10.55 14.85
C VAL A 82 8.39 9.10 15.08
N GLU A 83 7.79 8.40 16.06
CA GLU A 83 8.01 6.97 16.32
C GLU A 83 7.10 6.04 15.50
N LEU A 84 6.19 6.59 14.67
CA LEU A 84 5.22 5.80 13.94
C LEU A 84 5.90 4.87 12.91
N GLU A 85 5.64 3.57 13.02
CA GLU A 85 6.17 2.52 12.17
C GLU A 85 5.13 1.97 11.18
N ILE A 86 3.85 1.97 11.58
CA ILE A 86 2.74 1.43 10.79
C ILE A 86 1.61 2.46 10.74
N LEU A 87 1.16 2.76 9.52
CA LEU A 87 0.03 3.66 9.28
C LEU A 87 -0.93 3.04 8.26
N ASP A 88 -2.16 2.75 8.70
CA ASP A 88 -3.26 2.36 7.81
C ASP A 88 -4.30 3.48 7.73
N ILE A 89 -4.47 4.08 6.55
CA ILE A 89 -5.54 5.04 6.23
C ILE A 89 -6.31 4.54 4.99
N SER A 90 -6.43 3.24 4.85
CA SER A 90 -7.19 2.61 3.78
C SER A 90 -8.69 2.84 3.94
N PHE A 91 -9.46 2.70 2.86
CA PHE A 91 -10.91 2.86 2.85
C PHE A 91 -11.34 4.24 3.38
N ASN A 92 -10.70 5.28 2.86
CA ASN A 92 -11.01 6.67 3.17
C ASN A 92 -11.30 7.45 1.87
N VAL A 93 -11.21 8.78 1.89
CA VAL A 93 -11.49 9.62 0.71
C VAL A 93 -10.33 10.55 0.35
N LEU A 94 -9.10 10.12 0.66
CA LEU A 94 -7.85 10.84 0.37
C LEU A 94 -7.67 11.06 -1.13
N ARG A 95 -7.15 12.24 -1.51
CA ARG A 95 -6.80 12.56 -2.91
C ARG A 95 -5.30 12.74 -3.13
N HIS A 96 -4.58 13.08 -2.06
CA HIS A 96 -3.16 13.36 -2.06
C HIS A 96 -2.51 12.56 -0.94
N ILE A 97 -1.24 12.23 -1.16
CA ILE A 97 -0.34 11.77 -0.11
C ILE A 97 0.37 13.05 0.37
N GLU A 98 0.21 13.42 1.63
CA GLU A 98 0.73 14.65 2.21
C GLU A 98 0.92 14.46 3.73
N GLY A 99 1.63 15.37 4.40
CA GLY A 99 1.75 15.34 5.87
C GLY A 99 2.55 14.18 6.45
N LEU A 100 3.29 13.43 5.62
CA LEU A 100 4.11 12.27 6.05
C LEU A 100 5.60 12.62 6.23
N ASP A 101 6.02 13.85 5.90
CA ASP A 101 7.44 14.19 5.74
C ASP A 101 8.30 13.94 6.99
N ARG A 102 7.69 13.99 8.18
CA ARG A 102 8.34 13.78 9.49
C ARG A 102 8.34 12.32 9.96
N LEU A 103 7.59 11.43 9.33
CA LEU A 103 7.39 10.04 9.78
C LEU A 103 8.53 9.14 9.27
N THR A 104 9.78 9.51 9.53
CA THR A 104 10.96 8.85 8.95
C THR A 104 11.16 7.41 9.44
N GLN A 105 10.48 7.01 10.51
CA GLN A 105 10.48 5.66 11.06
C GLN A 105 9.43 4.73 10.42
N LEU A 106 8.60 5.25 9.51
CA LEU A 106 7.51 4.47 8.91
C LEU A 106 8.06 3.31 8.07
N LYS A 107 7.60 2.10 8.38
CA LYS A 107 7.96 0.84 7.71
C LYS A 107 6.83 0.33 6.82
N LYS A 108 5.57 0.55 7.22
CA LYS A 108 4.40 0.08 6.46
C LYS A 108 3.38 1.21 6.30
N LEU A 109 2.97 1.43 5.06
CA LEU A 109 1.97 2.44 4.70
C LEU A 109 0.87 1.81 3.85
N PHE A 110 -0.36 1.82 4.37
CA PHE A 110 -1.54 1.30 3.69
C PHE A 110 -2.50 2.45 3.33
N LEU A 111 -2.78 2.57 2.03
CA LEU A 111 -3.61 3.64 1.45
C LEU A 111 -4.66 3.05 0.48
N VAL A 112 -5.06 1.79 0.70
CA VAL A 112 -5.98 1.06 -0.20
C VAL A 112 -7.32 1.78 -0.30
N ASN A 113 -7.94 1.74 -1.47
CA ASN A 113 -9.32 2.20 -1.66
C ASN A 113 -9.54 3.67 -1.23
N ASN A 114 -8.70 4.54 -1.78
CA ASN A 114 -8.81 5.99 -1.68
C ASN A 114 -9.09 6.59 -3.07
N LYS A 115 -8.84 7.89 -3.25
CA LYS A 115 -8.99 8.61 -4.52
C LYS A 115 -7.68 9.22 -5.00
N ILE A 116 -6.55 8.66 -4.55
CA ILE A 116 -5.20 9.15 -4.85
C ILE A 116 -4.90 8.99 -6.33
N SER A 117 -4.46 10.07 -6.98
CA SER A 117 -4.13 10.05 -8.41
C SER A 117 -2.63 10.09 -8.71
N LYS A 118 -1.81 10.42 -7.72
CA LYS A 118 -0.37 10.61 -7.86
C LYS A 118 0.36 10.03 -6.64
N ILE A 119 1.50 9.40 -6.88
CA ILE A 119 2.45 9.05 -5.82
C ILE A 119 3.33 10.28 -5.60
N GLU A 120 3.31 10.84 -4.41
CA GLU A 120 4.00 12.09 -4.06
C GLU A 120 4.30 12.14 -2.56
N ASN A 121 5.26 12.99 -2.15
CA ASN A 121 5.59 13.24 -0.74
C ASN A 121 5.98 11.99 0.08
N LEU A 122 6.69 11.05 -0.56
CA LEU A 122 7.22 9.84 0.09
C LEU A 122 8.76 9.86 0.23
N SER A 123 9.45 10.88 -0.26
CA SER A 123 10.91 10.88 -0.37
C SER A 123 11.66 10.81 0.97
N SER A 124 11.03 11.22 2.07
CA SER A 124 11.60 11.13 3.41
C SER A 124 11.42 9.75 4.07
N LEU A 125 10.55 8.90 3.54
CA LEU A 125 10.19 7.60 4.12
C LEU A 125 11.19 6.51 3.73
N GLN A 126 12.48 6.76 3.96
CA GLN A 126 13.57 5.88 3.52
C GLN A 126 13.58 4.51 4.21
N MET A 127 12.91 4.39 5.37
CA MET A 127 12.74 3.14 6.10
C MET A 127 11.54 2.30 5.63
N LEU A 128 10.77 2.78 4.64
CA LEU A 128 9.57 2.12 4.17
C LEU A 128 9.91 0.78 3.50
N GLN A 129 9.28 -0.27 3.99
CA GLN A 129 9.44 -1.66 3.56
C GLN A 129 8.22 -2.12 2.73
N MET A 130 7.03 -1.67 3.10
CA MET A 130 5.78 -2.03 2.43
C MET A 130 4.96 -0.78 2.11
N LEU A 131 4.56 -0.68 0.83
CA LEU A 131 3.68 0.37 0.33
C LEU A 131 2.51 -0.26 -0.42
N GLU A 132 1.30 0.01 0.07
CA GLU A 132 0.07 -0.51 -0.51
C GLU A 132 -0.83 0.66 -0.96
N LEU A 133 -1.05 0.73 -2.27
CA LEU A 133 -1.77 1.79 -2.97
C LEU A 133 -2.89 1.23 -3.87
N GLY A 134 -3.36 0.02 -3.58
CA GLY A 134 -4.39 -0.64 -4.34
C GLY A 134 -5.71 0.13 -4.39
N SER A 135 -6.51 -0.08 -5.45
CA SER A 135 -7.84 0.54 -5.63
C SER A 135 -7.83 2.08 -5.57
N ASN A 136 -6.85 2.72 -6.21
CA ASN A 136 -6.74 4.17 -6.33
C ASN A 136 -6.96 4.62 -7.79
N ARG A 137 -6.46 5.81 -8.15
CA ARG A 137 -6.60 6.41 -9.49
C ARG A 137 -5.25 6.73 -10.13
N ILE A 138 -4.19 6.06 -9.67
CA ILE A 138 -2.82 6.30 -10.09
C ILE A 138 -2.64 5.89 -11.55
N ARG A 139 -1.93 6.72 -12.32
CA ARG A 139 -1.69 6.50 -13.76
C ARG A 139 -0.24 6.20 -14.10
N ALA A 140 0.69 6.58 -13.24
CA ALA A 140 2.11 6.39 -13.43
C ALA A 140 2.76 6.02 -12.10
N ILE A 141 3.77 5.17 -12.18
CA ILE A 141 4.70 4.95 -11.09
C ILE A 141 5.73 6.08 -11.18
N GLU A 142 5.86 6.86 -10.12
CA GLU A 142 6.73 8.03 -10.02
C GLU A 142 7.04 8.34 -8.55
N ASN A 143 8.13 9.07 -8.29
CA ASN A 143 8.49 9.56 -6.95
C ASN A 143 8.64 8.45 -5.89
N ILE A 144 9.16 7.29 -6.30
CA ILE A 144 9.46 6.13 -5.44
C ILE A 144 10.96 5.79 -5.40
N ASP A 145 11.79 6.57 -6.10
CA ASP A 145 13.23 6.38 -6.23
C ASP A 145 14.00 6.47 -4.91
N ALA A 146 13.45 7.17 -3.92
CA ALA A 146 14.02 7.26 -2.57
C ALA A 146 13.73 6.02 -1.69
N LEU A 147 12.80 5.13 -2.10
CA LEU A 147 12.30 4.03 -1.28
C LEU A 147 13.14 2.75 -1.45
N ALA A 148 14.47 2.85 -1.36
CA ALA A 148 15.39 1.75 -1.66
C ALA A 148 15.23 0.51 -0.73
N ASN A 149 14.60 0.67 0.44
CA ASN A 149 14.32 -0.41 1.39
C ASN A 149 12.98 -1.13 1.14
N LEU A 150 12.23 -0.73 0.11
CA LEU A 150 10.94 -1.34 -0.20
C LEU A 150 11.12 -2.80 -0.63
N ASP A 151 10.48 -3.71 0.10
CA ASP A 151 10.41 -5.14 -0.22
C ASP A 151 9.08 -5.52 -0.88
N SER A 152 8.01 -4.77 -0.62
CA SER A 152 6.66 -5.07 -1.09
C SER A 152 5.95 -3.82 -1.62
N LEU A 153 5.54 -3.87 -2.88
CA LEU A 153 4.81 -2.81 -3.56
C LEU A 153 3.51 -3.33 -4.18
N PHE A 154 2.40 -2.78 -3.73
CA PHE A 154 1.08 -3.16 -4.22
C PHE A 154 0.37 -1.96 -4.85
N LEU A 155 0.01 -2.12 -6.12
CA LEU A 155 -0.53 -1.10 -7.01
C LEU A 155 -1.77 -1.61 -7.76
N GLY A 156 -2.38 -2.70 -7.28
CA GLY A 156 -3.51 -3.35 -7.93
C GLY A 156 -4.71 -2.41 -8.11
N LYS A 157 -5.54 -2.63 -9.13
CA LYS A 157 -6.77 -1.84 -9.38
C LYS A 157 -6.51 -0.34 -9.52
N ASN A 158 -5.52 0.05 -10.32
CA ASN A 158 -5.21 1.43 -10.67
C ASN A 158 -5.43 1.68 -12.18
N LYS A 159 -4.80 2.70 -12.76
CA LYS A 159 -4.85 3.04 -14.19
C LYS A 159 -3.45 3.13 -14.80
N ILE A 160 -2.51 2.39 -14.24
CA ILE A 160 -1.10 2.42 -14.63
C ILE A 160 -0.93 1.76 -16.00
N THR A 161 -0.20 2.42 -16.90
CA THR A 161 0.01 1.96 -18.27
C THR A 161 1.41 1.41 -18.56
N LYS A 162 2.38 1.69 -17.67
CA LYS A 162 3.78 1.29 -17.83
C LYS A 162 4.41 0.93 -16.50
N LEU A 163 5.31 -0.05 -16.55
CA LEU A 163 6.25 -0.36 -15.48
C LEU A 163 7.49 0.52 -15.70
N GLN A 164 7.66 1.54 -14.86
CA GLN A 164 8.72 2.54 -14.99
C GLN A 164 9.13 3.05 -13.62
N ASN A 165 10.32 3.66 -13.51
CA ASN A 165 10.85 4.25 -12.28
C ASN A 165 11.01 3.24 -11.13
N LEU A 166 11.29 1.97 -11.46
CA LEU A 166 11.51 0.89 -10.48
C LEU A 166 13.00 0.63 -10.21
N ASP A 167 13.91 1.32 -10.89
CA ASP A 167 15.34 1.00 -10.90
C ASP A 167 16.01 1.04 -9.51
N ALA A 168 15.53 1.92 -8.63
CA ALA A 168 16.07 2.06 -7.27
C ALA A 168 15.58 0.97 -6.30
N LEU A 169 14.52 0.22 -6.65
CA LEU A 169 13.88 -0.74 -5.76
C LEU A 169 14.57 -2.12 -5.79
N THR A 170 15.89 -2.16 -5.65
CA THR A 170 16.68 -3.39 -5.80
C THR A 170 16.38 -4.46 -4.74
N ASN A 171 15.75 -4.07 -3.61
CA ASN A 171 15.32 -4.97 -2.55
C ASN A 171 13.91 -5.54 -2.75
N LEU A 172 13.18 -5.10 -3.78
CA LEU A 172 11.78 -5.49 -3.99
C LEU A 172 11.67 -7.00 -4.23
N ALA A 173 10.92 -7.66 -3.35
CA ALA A 173 10.61 -9.08 -3.40
C ALA A 173 9.21 -9.35 -3.95
N VAL A 174 8.25 -8.46 -3.67
CA VAL A 174 6.85 -8.58 -4.09
C VAL A 174 6.42 -7.36 -4.89
N LEU A 175 5.98 -7.57 -6.13
CA LEU A 175 5.35 -6.54 -6.96
C LEU A 175 3.96 -7.02 -7.41
N SER A 176 2.94 -6.31 -6.95
CA SER A 176 1.54 -6.59 -7.28
C SER A 176 0.94 -5.41 -8.04
N ILE A 177 0.56 -5.61 -9.31
CA ILE A 177 0.02 -4.56 -10.19
C ILE A 177 -1.13 -5.08 -11.08
N GLN A 178 -1.85 -6.07 -10.57
CA GLN A 178 -3.05 -6.64 -11.16
C GLN A 178 -4.14 -5.58 -11.42
N ASN A 179 -5.03 -5.81 -12.40
CA ASN A 179 -6.12 -4.89 -12.72
C ASN A 179 -5.64 -3.46 -13.06
N ASN A 180 -4.68 -3.36 -13.97
CA ASN A 180 -4.17 -2.10 -14.52
C ASN A 180 -4.35 -2.06 -16.04
N ARG A 181 -3.54 -1.26 -16.75
CA ARG A 181 -3.61 -1.07 -18.20
C ARG A 181 -2.26 -1.34 -18.87
N LEU A 182 -1.45 -2.20 -18.26
CA LEU A 182 -0.14 -2.59 -18.80
C LEU A 182 -0.34 -3.37 -20.11
N THR A 183 0.51 -3.11 -21.09
CA THR A 183 0.52 -3.85 -22.37
C THR A 183 1.82 -4.61 -22.60
N LYS A 184 2.83 -4.37 -21.76
CA LYS A 184 4.15 -4.97 -21.81
C LYS A 184 4.66 -5.23 -20.41
N ILE A 185 5.59 -6.17 -20.32
CA ILE A 185 6.43 -6.38 -19.14
C ILE A 185 7.77 -5.71 -19.47
N GLU A 186 8.06 -4.59 -18.80
CA GLU A 186 9.26 -3.77 -19.04
C GLU A 186 9.71 -3.14 -17.71
N GLY A 187 10.91 -2.56 -17.66
CA GLY A 187 11.37 -1.80 -16.49
C GLY A 187 11.62 -2.64 -15.22
N LEU A 188 11.81 -3.96 -15.35
CA LEU A 188 12.06 -4.88 -14.22
C LEU A 188 13.52 -5.33 -14.13
N GLN A 189 14.41 -4.81 -14.99
CA GLN A 189 15.79 -5.29 -15.15
C GLN A 189 16.63 -5.17 -13.87
N SER A 190 16.32 -4.16 -13.05
CA SER A 190 17.01 -3.86 -11.79
C SER A 190 16.46 -4.65 -10.59
N LEU A 191 15.29 -5.28 -10.73
CA LEU A 191 14.59 -5.99 -9.64
C LEU A 191 15.08 -7.44 -9.49
N VAL A 192 16.38 -7.60 -9.29
CA VAL A 192 17.06 -8.92 -9.24
C VAL A 192 16.67 -9.78 -8.03
N ASN A 193 16.00 -9.19 -7.04
CA ASN A 193 15.49 -9.88 -5.85
C ASN A 193 14.00 -10.22 -5.92
N LEU A 194 13.32 -9.91 -7.03
CA LEU A 194 11.90 -10.13 -7.19
C LEU A 194 11.56 -11.63 -7.14
N ARG A 195 10.63 -11.98 -6.25
CA ARG A 195 10.16 -13.36 -6.01
C ARG A 195 8.73 -13.57 -6.46
N GLU A 196 7.89 -12.55 -6.26
CA GLU A 196 6.46 -12.62 -6.59
C GLU A 196 6.07 -11.46 -7.50
N LEU A 197 5.49 -11.79 -8.65
CA LEU A 197 5.04 -10.83 -9.64
C LEU A 197 3.59 -11.12 -10.05
N TYR A 198 2.68 -10.22 -9.66
CA TYR A 198 1.26 -10.31 -9.96
C TYR A 198 0.86 -9.26 -11.00
N LEU A 199 0.60 -9.71 -12.22
CA LEU A 199 0.27 -8.91 -13.40
C LEU A 199 -1.12 -9.26 -13.98
N SER A 200 -1.94 -10.01 -13.26
CA SER A 200 -3.23 -10.44 -13.78
C SER A 200 -4.17 -9.30 -14.14
N HIS A 201 -5.11 -9.55 -15.06
CA HIS A 201 -6.08 -8.54 -15.52
C HIS A 201 -5.41 -7.27 -16.07
N ASN A 202 -4.46 -7.44 -16.97
CA ASN A 202 -3.85 -6.38 -17.78
C ASN A 202 -4.08 -6.66 -19.28
N GLY A 203 -3.42 -5.90 -20.14
CA GLY A 203 -3.44 -6.05 -21.59
C GLY A 203 -2.13 -6.59 -22.17
N ILE A 204 -1.34 -7.34 -21.40
CA ILE A 204 -0.02 -7.83 -21.82
C ILE A 204 -0.18 -8.85 -22.95
N GLU A 205 0.61 -8.73 -24.01
CA GLU A 205 0.49 -9.57 -25.21
C GLU A 205 1.61 -10.61 -25.33
N VAL A 206 2.77 -10.35 -24.73
CA VAL A 206 3.97 -11.19 -24.80
C VAL A 206 4.63 -11.24 -23.42
N ILE A 207 5.20 -12.39 -23.07
CA ILE A 207 6.08 -12.51 -21.90
C ILE A 207 7.47 -12.08 -22.36
N GLU A 208 7.97 -10.98 -21.81
CA GLU A 208 9.27 -10.36 -22.14
C GLU A 208 9.79 -9.59 -20.92
N GLY A 209 11.04 -9.12 -20.92
CA GLY A 209 11.53 -8.19 -19.88
C GLY A 209 11.73 -8.82 -18.49
N LEU A 210 11.82 -10.15 -18.43
CA LEU A 210 12.02 -10.95 -17.20
C LEU A 210 13.41 -11.60 -17.15
N GLU A 211 14.35 -11.20 -18.00
CA GLU A 211 15.64 -11.89 -18.20
C GLU A 211 16.50 -11.93 -16.93
N ASN A 212 16.34 -10.93 -16.04
CA ASN A 212 17.13 -10.80 -14.81
C ASN A 212 16.40 -11.30 -13.55
N ASN A 213 15.10 -11.58 -13.62
CA ASN A 213 14.26 -11.90 -12.46
C ASN A 213 14.29 -13.40 -12.15
N ASN A 214 15.49 -13.99 -12.08
CA ASN A 214 15.70 -15.44 -11.95
C ASN A 214 15.24 -16.04 -10.61
N LYS A 215 14.96 -15.19 -9.60
CA LYS A 215 14.45 -15.59 -8.28
C LYS A 215 12.93 -15.66 -8.21
N LEU A 216 12.22 -15.45 -9.32
CA LEU A 216 10.76 -15.53 -9.36
C LEU A 216 10.31 -16.95 -8.99
N THR A 217 9.56 -17.05 -7.90
CA THR A 217 8.87 -18.27 -7.45
C THR A 217 7.39 -18.23 -7.81
N MET A 218 6.82 -17.03 -7.96
CA MET A 218 5.41 -16.82 -8.31
C MET A 218 5.28 -15.80 -9.45
N LEU A 219 4.70 -16.22 -10.59
CA LEU A 219 4.30 -15.35 -11.69
C LEU A 219 2.81 -15.53 -12.01
N ASP A 220 2.02 -14.50 -11.75
CA ASP A 220 0.61 -14.44 -12.16
C ASP A 220 0.43 -13.47 -13.33
N ILE A 221 0.13 -14.02 -14.51
CA ILE A 221 -0.19 -13.29 -15.74
C ILE A 221 -1.58 -13.66 -16.25
N ALA A 222 -2.45 -14.20 -15.41
CA ALA A 222 -3.80 -14.58 -15.79
C ALA A 222 -4.63 -13.39 -16.30
N SER A 223 -5.61 -13.65 -17.16
CA SER A 223 -6.48 -12.59 -17.71
C SER A 223 -5.70 -11.48 -18.45
N ASN A 224 -4.64 -11.85 -19.17
CA ASN A 224 -3.94 -11.01 -20.15
C ASN A 224 -4.28 -11.42 -21.60
N ARG A 225 -3.63 -10.81 -22.60
CA ARG A 225 -3.80 -11.06 -24.03
C ARG A 225 -2.66 -11.90 -24.63
N ILE A 226 -1.94 -12.62 -23.78
CA ILE A 226 -0.83 -13.48 -24.17
C ILE A 226 -1.36 -14.60 -25.06
N LYS A 227 -0.71 -14.84 -26.20
CA LYS A 227 -1.12 -15.87 -27.17
C LYS A 227 -0.31 -17.15 -27.08
N LYS A 228 0.91 -17.06 -26.54
CA LYS A 228 1.88 -18.16 -26.49
C LYS A 228 2.72 -18.02 -25.23
N ILE A 229 3.04 -19.14 -24.62
CA ILE A 229 3.96 -19.21 -23.49
C ILE A 229 5.37 -19.43 -24.05
N GLU A 230 6.22 -18.41 -23.90
CA GLU A 230 7.62 -18.38 -24.31
C GLU A 230 8.41 -17.42 -23.40
N ASN A 231 9.74 -17.37 -23.51
CA ASN A 231 10.63 -16.48 -22.74
C ASN A 231 10.54 -16.65 -21.21
N ILE A 232 10.32 -17.88 -20.73
CA ILE A 232 10.28 -18.21 -19.30
C ILE A 232 11.16 -19.40 -18.92
N SER A 233 11.90 -19.99 -19.86
CA SER A 233 12.69 -21.20 -19.61
C SER A 233 13.86 -20.98 -18.63
N HIS A 234 14.32 -19.74 -18.48
CA HIS A 234 15.35 -19.34 -17.51
C HIS A 234 14.81 -19.14 -16.09
N LEU A 235 13.49 -19.04 -15.90
CA LEU A 235 12.86 -18.87 -14.59
C LEU A 235 12.79 -20.22 -13.84
N THR A 236 13.95 -20.77 -13.50
CA THR A 236 14.08 -22.13 -12.95
C THR A 236 13.57 -22.28 -11.52
N GLU A 237 13.39 -21.18 -10.78
CA GLU A 237 12.83 -21.17 -9.42
C GLU A 237 11.29 -21.09 -9.39
N LEU A 238 10.63 -20.99 -10.55
CA LEU A 238 9.19 -20.80 -10.63
C LEU A 238 8.42 -22.01 -10.08
N GLN A 239 7.66 -21.80 -9.01
CA GLN A 239 6.85 -22.82 -8.33
C GLN A 239 5.37 -22.69 -8.72
N GLU A 240 4.91 -21.45 -8.83
CA GLU A 240 3.54 -21.14 -9.20
C GLU A 240 3.54 -20.28 -10.48
N PHE A 241 2.69 -20.65 -11.43
CA PHE A 241 2.55 -19.94 -12.71
C PHE A 241 1.09 -19.91 -13.14
N TRP A 242 0.45 -18.74 -13.01
CA TRP A 242 -0.95 -18.56 -13.38
C TRP A 242 -1.06 -17.87 -14.73
N VAL A 243 -1.79 -18.49 -15.66
CA VAL A 243 -2.01 -17.98 -17.02
C VAL A 243 -3.45 -18.29 -17.46
N SER A 244 -4.00 -17.50 -18.38
CA SER A 244 -5.34 -17.71 -18.93
C SER A 244 -5.50 -19.11 -19.55
N ALA A 245 -6.65 -19.73 -19.31
CA ALA A 245 -6.97 -21.04 -19.89
C ALA A 245 -6.95 -21.01 -21.44
N GLY A 246 -6.55 -22.13 -22.05
CA GLY A 246 -6.59 -22.31 -23.51
C GLY A 246 -5.31 -21.94 -24.26
N LEU A 247 -4.23 -21.59 -23.56
CA LEU A 247 -2.93 -21.36 -24.19
C LEU A 247 -2.19 -22.65 -24.47
N SER A 248 -1.71 -22.81 -25.69
CA SER A 248 -0.78 -23.90 -26.04
C SER A 248 0.62 -23.56 -25.53
N SER A 249 1.16 -24.38 -24.64
CA SER A 249 2.57 -24.33 -24.28
C SER A 249 3.42 -24.92 -25.41
N SER A 250 4.38 -24.16 -25.92
CA SER A 250 5.51 -24.73 -26.64
C SER A 250 6.73 -24.57 -25.75
N LEU A 251 6.94 -25.52 -24.84
CA LEU A 251 8.17 -25.60 -24.07
C LEU A 251 9.28 -26.07 -25.03
N ARG A 252 10.05 -25.13 -25.56
CA ARG A 252 11.36 -25.37 -26.17
C ARG A 252 12.33 -24.30 -25.69
#